data_AF-A0A850S2I2-F1
#
_entry.id   AF-A0A850S2I2-F1
#
_cell.length_a   1.000
_cell.length_b   1.000
_cell.length_c   1.000
_cell.angle_alpha   90.00
_cell.angle_beta   90.00
_cell.angle_gamma   90.00
#
_symmetry.space_group_name_H-M   'P 1'
#
loop_
_entity.id
_entity.type
_entity.pdbx_description
1 polymer ?
#
loop_
_entity_poly.entity_id
_entity_poly.type
_entity_poly.pdbx_seq_one_letter_code
_entity_poly.pdbx_strand_id
1 'polypeptide(L)'
;MKQRIRLATHSSPLALKYAQKVATNIKAINPHIQVEMVRVSTKSDTYYYESPSEIGGKCLYLNEVIQAVRDGHADIASHVIEETPHSKIDWPRGWLSVKCKEDEGETIHVFAGPKQIPERFWRSKT
;
A
#
# COMPACT_ATOMS: atom_id res chain seq x y z
N MET A 1 12.68 -17.95 -7.72
CA MET A 1 11.57 -17.08 -7.22
C MET A 1 12.05 -16.30 -6.01
N LYS A 2 11.62 -15.04 -5.82
CA LYS A 2 11.99 -14.25 -4.64
C LYS A 2 11.42 -14.92 -3.38
N GLN A 3 12.29 -15.27 -2.43
CA GLN A 3 11.92 -15.87 -1.13
C GLN A 3 11.53 -14.80 -0.09
N ARG A 4 11.53 -13.52 -0.48
CA ARG A 4 11.23 -12.38 0.38
C ARG A 4 10.39 -11.34 -0.37
N ILE A 5 9.35 -10.85 0.30
CA ILE A 5 8.48 -9.76 -0.16
C ILE A 5 8.57 -8.61 0.85
N ARG A 6 8.88 -7.41 0.37
CA ARG A 6 8.87 -6.18 1.17
C ARG A 6 7.51 -5.52 1.08
N LEU A 7 6.79 -5.44 2.18
CA LEU A 7 5.45 -4.88 2.30
C LEU A 7 5.52 -3.49 2.94
N ALA A 8 5.30 -2.45 2.16
CA ALA A 8 5.20 -1.08 2.67
C ALA A 8 3.84 -0.82 3.34
N THR A 9 3.88 -0.13 4.48
CA THR A 9 2.69 0.38 5.17
C THR A 9 3.10 1.61 5.97
N HIS A 10 2.15 2.52 6.23
CA HIS A 10 2.42 3.63 7.15
C HIS A 10 2.33 3.18 8.62
N SER A 11 2.75 4.05 9.53
CA SER A 11 3.06 3.64 10.90
C SER A 11 1.86 3.66 11.86
N SER A 12 0.65 3.94 11.39
CA SER A 12 -0.52 3.93 12.28
C SER A 12 -0.81 2.51 12.80
N PRO A 13 -1.33 2.39 14.03
CA PRO A 13 -1.69 1.08 14.59
C PRO A 13 -2.64 0.26 13.71
N LEU A 14 -3.63 0.93 13.09
CA LEU A 14 -4.60 0.29 12.20
C LEU A 14 -3.93 -0.23 10.92
N ALA A 15 -3.09 0.58 10.28
CA ALA A 15 -2.39 0.19 9.06
C ALA A 15 -1.39 -0.96 9.30
N LEU A 16 -0.74 -0.98 10.47
CA LEU A 16 0.13 -2.09 10.88
C LEU A 16 -0.67 -3.37 11.14
N LYS A 17 -1.83 -3.30 11.80
CA LYS A 17 -2.73 -4.45 12.01
C LYS A 17 -3.10 -5.09 10.66
N TYR A 18 -3.45 -4.28 9.68
CA TYR A 18 -3.82 -4.77 8.35
C TYR A 18 -2.65 -5.26 7.52
N ALA A 19 -1.51 -4.57 7.54
CA ALA A 19 -0.29 -5.07 6.90
C ALA A 19 0.15 -6.42 7.48
N GLN A 20 0.00 -6.60 8.80
CA GLN A 20 0.28 -7.88 9.44
C GLN A 20 -0.69 -8.97 8.98
N LYS A 21 -1.98 -8.65 8.78
CA LYS A 21 -2.97 -9.58 8.20
C LYS A 21 -2.60 -9.99 6.78
N VAL A 22 -2.22 -9.04 5.93
CA VAL A 22 -1.72 -9.32 4.57
C VAL A 22 -0.51 -10.24 4.61
N ALA A 23 0.46 -9.98 5.50
CA ALA A 23 1.63 -10.82 5.67
C ALA A 23 1.27 -12.25 6.10
N THR A 24 0.33 -12.40 7.03
CA THR A 24 -0.19 -13.71 7.47
C THR A 24 -0.85 -14.47 6.31
N ASN A 25 -1.66 -13.80 5.50
CA ASN A 25 -2.31 -14.42 4.34
C ASN A 25 -1.30 -14.89 3.29
N ILE A 26 -0.25 -14.10 3.02
CA ILE A 26 0.84 -14.50 2.11
C ILE A 26 1.54 -15.77 2.63
N LYS A 27 1.86 -15.81 3.93
CA LYS A 27 2.48 -16.98 4.57
C LYS A 27 1.58 -18.22 4.57
N ALA A 28 0.26 -18.04 4.71
CA ALA A 28 -0.70 -19.15 4.67
C ALA A 28 -0.74 -19.80 3.28
N ILE A 29 -0.61 -19.01 2.21
CA ILE A 29 -0.56 -19.53 0.83
C ILE A 29 0.78 -20.22 0.56
N ASN A 30 1.89 -19.63 1.01
CA ASN A 30 3.21 -20.23 0.86
C ASN A 30 4.10 -19.92 2.09
N PRO A 31 4.31 -20.92 2.98
CA PRO A 31 5.09 -20.75 4.20
C PRO A 31 6.57 -20.37 3.98
N HIS A 32 7.11 -20.62 2.78
CA HIS A 32 8.50 -20.30 2.46
C HIS A 32 8.73 -18.82 2.12
N ILE A 33 7.66 -18.05 1.89
CA ILE A 33 7.77 -16.63 1.61
C ILE A 33 7.98 -15.86 2.93
N GLN A 34 9.12 -15.18 3.03
CA GLN A 34 9.35 -14.21 4.10
C GLN A 34 8.71 -12.88 3.73
N VAL A 35 7.93 -12.30 4.64
CA VAL A 35 7.37 -10.95 4.48
C VAL A 35 8.09 -10.02 5.45
N GLU A 36 8.72 -8.99 4.90
CA GLU A 36 9.36 -7.92 5.65
C GLU A 36 8.47 -6.68 5.61
N MET A 37 8.18 -6.10 6.77
CA MET A 37 7.45 -4.83 6.83
C MET A 37 8.41 -3.66 6.62
N VAL A 38 8.12 -2.83 5.63
CA VAL A 38 8.77 -1.55 5.40
C VAL A 38 7.86 -0.46 5.96
N ARG A 39 8.18 0.03 7.16
CA ARG A 39 7.43 1.11 7.79
C ARG A 39 7.80 2.43 7.13
N VAL A 40 6.82 3.09 6.53
CA VAL A 40 6.99 4.39 5.90
C VAL A 40 6.48 5.45 6.87
N SER A 41 7.32 6.44 7.15
CA SER A 41 6.88 7.63 7.87
C SER A 41 6.20 8.57 6.88
N THR A 42 4.94 8.89 7.15
CA THR A 42 4.15 9.80 6.32
C THR A 42 4.12 11.18 6.96
N LYS A 43 3.93 12.24 6.17
CA LYS A 43 3.82 13.61 6.71
C LYS A 43 2.69 13.71 7.75
N SER A 44 1.59 13.01 7.53
CA SER A 44 0.48 12.93 8.46
C SER A 44 0.80 12.20 9.77
N ASP A 45 1.80 11.31 9.82
CA ASP A 45 2.27 10.73 11.10
C ASP A 45 3.00 11.78 11.95
N THR A 46 3.49 12.88 11.34
CA THR A 46 4.23 13.95 12.01
C THR A 46 3.33 15.12 12.42
N TYR A 47 2.29 15.43 11.62
CA TYR A 47 1.37 16.57 11.86
C TYR A 47 -0.01 16.11 12.37
N TYR A 48 -0.04 15.36 13.47
CA TYR A 48 -1.28 14.81 14.06
C TYR A 48 -2.31 15.88 14.50
N TYR A 49 -1.91 17.16 14.60
CA TYR A 49 -2.73 18.25 15.16
C TYR A 49 -3.32 19.21 14.11
N GLU A 50 -2.99 19.07 12.83
CA GLU A 50 -3.46 19.97 11.77
C GLU A 50 -4.52 19.28 10.91
N SER A 51 -5.54 20.04 10.48
CA SER A 51 -6.64 19.48 9.71
C SER A 51 -6.13 18.93 8.37
N PRO A 52 -6.57 17.73 7.92
CA PRO A 52 -6.16 17.16 6.62
C PRO A 52 -6.43 18.08 5.41
N SER A 53 -7.32 19.05 5.56
CA SER A 53 -7.60 20.09 4.55
C SER A 53 -6.49 21.13 4.42
N GLU A 54 -5.72 21.39 5.48
CA GLU A 54 -4.69 22.43 5.54
C GLU A 54 -3.33 21.96 4.98
N ILE A 55 -3.04 20.65 5.03
CA ILE A 55 -1.75 20.07 4.59
C ILE A 55 -1.77 19.58 3.12
N GLY A 56 -2.86 19.80 2.39
CA GLY A 56 -2.92 19.48 0.94
C GLY A 56 -3.80 18.30 0.55
N GLY A 57 -4.77 17.93 1.39
CA GLY A 57 -5.86 17.03 1.01
C GLY A 57 -5.70 15.56 1.44
N LYS A 58 -6.81 14.83 1.37
CA LYS A 58 -7.12 13.54 2.02
C LYS A 58 -6.29 12.29 1.61
N CYS A 59 -5.07 12.45 1.08
CA CYS A 59 -4.21 11.33 0.63
C CYS A 59 -2.80 11.33 1.25
N LEU A 60 -2.61 11.98 2.40
CA LEU A 60 -1.31 12.15 3.06
C LEU A 60 -0.63 10.85 3.50
N TYR A 61 -1.38 9.75 3.60
CA TYR A 61 -0.85 8.46 4.01
C TYR A 61 -0.39 7.56 2.86
N LEU A 62 -0.76 7.90 1.61
CA LEU A 62 -0.62 7.01 0.46
C LEU A 62 0.59 7.36 -0.41
N ASN A 63 0.94 8.65 -0.52
CA ASN A 63 1.98 9.11 -1.44
C ASN A 63 3.36 8.53 -1.12
N GLU A 64 3.78 8.60 0.14
CA GLU A 64 5.08 8.10 0.60
C GLU A 64 5.15 6.57 0.48
N VAL A 65 4.03 5.87 0.73
CA VAL A 65 3.93 4.42 0.58
C VAL A 65 4.04 4.01 -0.89
N ILE A 66 3.38 4.73 -1.80
CA ILE A 66 3.53 4.56 -3.25
C ILE A 66 4.99 4.81 -3.65
N GLN A 67 5.60 5.88 -3.13
CA GLN A 67 6.96 6.27 -3.47
C GLN A 67 7.97 5.19 -3.05
N ALA A 68 7.81 4.61 -1.85
CA ALA A 68 8.65 3.48 -1.40
C ALA A 68 8.60 2.28 -2.36
N VAL A 69 7.44 1.99 -2.96
CA VAL A 69 7.32 0.92 -3.96
C VAL A 69 7.89 1.35 -5.33
N ARG A 70 7.69 2.62 -5.76
CA ARG A 70 8.26 3.17 -7.01
C ARG A 70 9.79 3.11 -7.02
N ASP A 71 10.40 3.56 -5.92
CA ASP A 71 11.85 3.60 -5.75
C ASP A 71 12.44 2.20 -5.54
N GLY A 72 11.58 1.20 -5.30
CA GLY A 72 11.98 -0.19 -5.13
C GLY A 72 12.49 -0.49 -3.73
N HIS A 73 12.23 0.37 -2.75
CA HIS A 73 12.44 0.10 -1.32
C HIS A 73 11.46 -0.97 -0.81
N ALA A 74 10.26 -1.03 -1.41
CA ALA A 74 9.27 -2.09 -1.18
C ALA A 74 8.85 -2.78 -2.48
N ASP A 75 8.26 -3.96 -2.35
CA ASP A 75 7.74 -4.75 -3.48
C ASP A 75 6.23 -4.56 -3.65
N ILE A 76 5.51 -4.53 -2.54
CA ILE A 76 4.07 -4.27 -2.47
C ILE A 76 3.78 -3.28 -1.36
N ALA A 77 2.57 -2.75 -1.33
CA ALA A 77 2.08 -1.90 -0.25
C ALA A 77 0.67 -2.31 0.17
N SER A 78 0.37 -2.09 1.45
CA SER A 78 -0.97 -2.22 2.02
C SER A 78 -1.43 -0.86 2.53
N HIS A 79 -2.67 -0.49 2.22
CA HIS A 79 -3.28 0.75 2.68
C HIS A 79 -4.76 0.52 3.00
N VAL A 80 -5.21 1.05 4.13
CA VAL A 80 -6.63 1.05 4.50
C VAL A 80 -7.26 2.29 3.89
N ILE A 81 -8.26 2.12 3.04
CA ILE A 81 -9.02 3.25 2.51
C ILE A 81 -10.30 3.34 3.33
N GLU A 82 -10.37 4.35 4.20
CA GLU A 82 -11.65 4.85 4.70
C GLU A 82 -12.30 5.62 3.54
N GLU A 83 -13.32 5.04 2.89
CA GLU A 83 -14.27 5.65 1.94
C GLU A 83 -13.78 6.96 1.27
N THR A 84 -12.61 6.90 0.63
CA THR A 84 -12.01 8.06 -0.02
C THR A 84 -12.53 8.04 -1.45
N PRO A 85 -13.14 9.14 -1.95
CA PRO A 85 -13.57 9.20 -3.35
C PRO A 85 -12.38 8.87 -4.26
N HIS A 86 -12.45 7.72 -4.92
CA HIS A 86 -11.41 7.20 -5.83
C HIS A 86 -10.98 8.22 -6.90
N SER A 87 -11.80 9.26 -7.13
CA SER A 87 -11.62 10.30 -8.13
C SER A 87 -10.50 11.31 -7.87
N LYS A 88 -9.90 11.36 -6.66
CA LYS A 88 -8.80 12.30 -6.34
C LYS A 88 -7.46 11.65 -6.02
N ILE A 89 -7.38 10.33 -6.02
CA ILE A 89 -6.12 9.61 -5.83
C ILE A 89 -5.47 9.48 -7.22
N ASP A 90 -4.25 10.00 -7.39
CA ASP A 90 -3.42 9.72 -8.57
C ASP A 90 -2.93 8.28 -8.49
N TRP A 91 -3.84 7.35 -8.81
CA TRP A 91 -3.55 5.93 -8.80
C TRP A 91 -2.44 5.65 -9.81
N PRO A 92 -1.33 5.02 -9.38
CA PRO A 92 -0.25 4.75 -10.28
C PRO A 92 -0.72 3.85 -11.44
N ARG A 93 -0.66 4.36 -12.68
CA ARG A 93 -1.00 3.58 -13.88
C ARG A 93 -0.05 2.39 -14.01
N GLY A 94 -0.60 1.23 -14.38
CA GLY A 94 0.19 0.01 -14.58
C GLY A 94 0.48 -0.81 -13.30
N TRP A 95 -0.26 -0.54 -12.22
CA TRP A 95 -0.14 -1.25 -10.95
C TRP A 95 -1.30 -2.23 -10.78
N LEU A 96 -1.05 -3.34 -10.09
CA LEU A 96 -2.07 -4.31 -9.74
C LEU A 96 -2.57 -3.97 -8.34
N SER A 97 -3.88 -3.82 -8.17
CA SER A 97 -4.50 -3.62 -6.86
C SER A 97 -5.58 -4.64 -6.58
N VAL A 98 -5.64 -5.15 -5.36
CA VAL A 98 -6.73 -5.99 -4.85
C VAL A 98 -7.40 -5.26 -3.70
N LYS A 99 -8.74 -5.22 -3.73
CA LYS A 99 -9.57 -4.74 -2.62
C LYS A 99 -10.05 -5.92 -1.80
N CYS A 100 -9.89 -5.87 -0.49
CA CYS A 100 -10.49 -6.80 0.43
C CYS A 100 -11.43 -6.02 1.36
N LYS A 101 -12.72 -6.35 1.33
CA LYS A 101 -13.68 -5.81 2.30
C LYS A 101 -13.58 -6.61 3.58
N GLU A 102 -13.44 -5.91 4.68
CA GLU A 102 -13.47 -6.47 6.03
C GLU A 102 -14.86 -6.30 6.63
N ASP A 103 -15.21 -7.18 7.57
CA ASP A 103 -16.56 -7.24 8.17
C ASP A 103 -16.96 -5.95 8.91
N GLU A 104 -15.97 -5.13 9.30
CA GLU A 104 -16.16 -3.85 10.00
C GLU A 104 -16.40 -2.66 9.05
N GLY A 105 -16.57 -2.90 7.75
CA GLY A 105 -16.78 -1.85 6.74
C GLY A 105 -15.50 -1.20 6.23
N GLU A 106 -14.34 -1.63 6.72
CA GLU A 106 -13.03 -1.16 6.28
C GLU A 106 -12.59 -1.89 5.00
N THR A 107 -11.98 -1.16 4.05
CA THR A 107 -11.46 -1.76 2.81
C THR A 107 -9.94 -1.68 2.76
N ILE A 108 -9.29 -2.84 2.69
CA ILE A 108 -7.85 -2.94 2.51
C ILE A 108 -7.54 -2.95 1.01
N HIS A 109 -6.67 -2.05 0.60
CA HIS A 109 -6.05 -2.04 -0.72
C HIS A 109 -4.62 -2.56 -0.62
N VAL A 110 -4.34 -3.66 -1.33
CA VAL A 110 -2.96 -4.12 -1.56
C VAL A 110 -2.59 -3.81 -2.98
N PHE A 111 -1.44 -3.17 -3.20
CA PHE A 111 -0.98 -2.84 -4.54
C PHE A 111 0.49 -3.20 -4.78
N ALA A 112 0.81 -3.55 -6.03
CA ALA A 112 2.15 -3.91 -6.48
C ALA A 112 2.64 -2.98 -7.59
N GLY A 113 3.92 -2.61 -7.51
CA GLY A 113 4.56 -1.75 -8.51
C GLY A 113 4.78 -2.44 -9.86
N PRO A 114 4.99 -1.68 -10.94
CA PRO A 114 5.22 -2.19 -12.29
C PRO A 114 6.54 -2.96 -12.37
N LYS A 115 7.52 -2.67 -11.51
CA LYS A 115 8.75 -3.47 -11.40
C LYS A 115 8.49 -4.92 -10.97
N GLN A 116 7.38 -5.16 -10.27
CA GLN A 116 6.96 -6.46 -9.77
C GLN A 116 5.98 -7.17 -10.72
N ILE A 117 5.44 -6.44 -11.70
CA ILE A 117 4.47 -6.93 -12.66
C ILE A 117 5.20 -7.11 -14.01
N PRO A 118 5.10 -8.27 -14.69
CA PRO A 118 5.72 -8.43 -15.99
C PRO A 118 5.29 -7.31 -16.96
N GLU A 119 6.24 -6.76 -17.70
CA GLU A 119 6.08 -5.58 -18.57
C GLU A 119 4.85 -5.65 -19.49
N ARG A 120 4.55 -6.86 -19.99
CA ARG A 120 3.38 -7.14 -20.84
C ARG A 120 2.02 -6.75 -20.23
N PHE A 121 1.94 -6.59 -18.92
CA PHE A 121 0.69 -6.24 -18.22
C PHE A 121 0.56 -4.76 -17.89
N TRP A 122 1.61 -3.94 -18.08
CA TRP A 122 1.57 -2.53 -17.69
C TRP A 122 2.13 -1.53 -18.72
N ARG A 123 2.88 -1.97 -19.74
CA ARG A 123 3.10 -1.14 -20.93
C ARG A 123 1.77 -1.04 -21.67
N SER A 124 1.10 0.13 -21.64
CA SER A 124 0.02 0.38 -22.58
C SER A 124 0.62 0.34 -23.99
N LYS A 125 -0.07 -0.28 -24.95
CA LYS A 125 0.19 0.04 -26.35
C LYS A 125 -0.09 1.54 -26.49
N THR A 126 0.94 2.29 -26.85
CA THR A 126 0.80 3.63 -27.43
C THR A 126 -0.21 3.61 -28.56
#